data_AF-A0A5B1QG98-F1
#
_entry.id   AF-A0A5B1QG98-F1
#
_cell.length_a   1.000
_cell.length_b   1.000
_cell.length_c   1.000
_cell.angle_alpha   90.00
_cell.angle_beta   90.00
_cell.angle_gamma   90.00
#
_symmetry.space_group_name_H-M   'P 1'
#
loop_
_entity.id
_entity.type
_entity.pdbx_description
1 polymer ?
#
loop_
_entity_poly.entity_id
_entity_poly.type
_entity_poly.pdbx_seq_one_letter_code
_entity_poly.pdbx_strand_id
1 'polypeptide(L)'
;MASQPLQSSTFESLLPKLLTVLELTRRTELTGTTQQSKQELLQATNDFKESLSRAKEMATVLPGGELLIEEQDEIIAMLERLKEKKRRQLAEFSEQELTTANHTQQVQMEIDSTASTPA
;
A
#
# COMPACT_ATOMS: atom_id res chain seq x y z
N MET A 1 8.40 -3.26 6.08
CA MET A 1 7.68 -2.10 5.52
C MET A 1 7.40 -1.16 6.68
N ALA A 2 8.16 -0.08 6.78
CA ALA A 2 8.04 0.84 7.91
C ALA A 2 6.71 1.58 7.80
N SER A 3 5.79 1.32 8.73
CA SER A 3 4.59 2.11 8.95
C SER A 3 5.01 3.48 9.47
N GLN A 4 5.26 4.43 8.57
CA GLN A 4 5.37 5.83 8.97
C GLN A 4 4.03 6.22 9.59
N PRO A 5 4.01 6.67 10.86
CA PRO A 5 2.80 7.15 11.47
C PRO A 5 2.26 8.30 10.63
N LEU A 6 1.00 8.21 10.23
CA LEU A 6 0.29 9.29 9.55
C LEU A 6 0.53 10.57 10.33
N GLN A 7 1.12 11.59 9.71
CA GLN A 7 1.28 12.89 10.33
C GLN A 7 -0.09 13.57 10.35
N SER A 8 -0.91 13.20 11.36
CA SER A 8 -2.28 13.69 11.53
C SER A 8 -2.35 15.21 11.53
N SER A 9 -1.30 15.88 12.00
CA SER A 9 -1.16 17.34 11.97
C SER A 9 -1.37 17.95 10.59
N THR A 10 -0.94 17.27 9.51
CA THR A 10 -1.12 17.77 8.14
C THR A 10 -2.60 17.78 7.77
N PHE A 11 -3.33 16.72 8.08
CA PHE A 11 -4.77 16.59 7.83
C PHE A 11 -5.59 17.51 8.76
N GLU A 12 -5.23 17.59 10.03
CA GLU A 12 -5.87 18.45 11.03
C GLU A 12 -5.78 19.94 10.64
N SER A 13 -4.68 20.35 9.99
CA SER A 13 -4.49 21.73 9.55
C SER A 13 -5.36 22.16 8.36
N LEU A 14 -5.97 21.21 7.63
CA LEU A 14 -6.75 21.52 6.42
C LEU A 14 -8.03 22.30 6.74
N LEU A 15 -8.77 21.90 7.78
CA LEU A 15 -10.03 22.55 8.15
C LEU A 15 -9.83 24.01 8.61
N PRO A 16 -8.87 24.33 9.50
CA PRO A 16 -8.56 25.72 9.85
C PRO A 16 -8.14 26.57 8.65
N LYS A 17 -7.34 26.02 7.73
CA LYS A 17 -6.91 26.73 6.51
C LYS A 17 -8.08 27.01 5.56
N LEU A 18 -8.97 26.05 5.37
CA LEU A 18 -10.19 26.23 4.58
C LEU A 18 -11.10 27.29 5.22
N LEU A 19 -11.27 27.24 6.55
CA LEU A 19 -12.04 28.23 7.29
C LEU A 19 -11.48 29.64 7.06
N THR A 20 -10.16 29.78 7.12
CA THR A 20 -9.47 31.06 6.86
C THR A 20 -9.78 31.59 5.45
N VAL A 21 -9.75 30.73 4.42
CA VAL A 21 -10.11 31.10 3.05
C VAL A 21 -11.57 31.57 2.97
N LEU A 22 -12.50 30.87 3.62
CA LEU A 22 -13.92 31.22 3.65
C LEU A 22 -14.17 32.55 4.36
N GLU A 23 -13.50 32.78 5.50
CA GLU A 23 -13.58 34.04 6.25
C GLU A 23 -13.07 35.22 5.43
N LEU A 24 -11.91 35.07 4.77
CA LEU A 24 -11.35 36.09 3.90
C LEU A 24 -12.25 36.38 2.70
N THR A 25 -12.84 35.34 2.11
CA THR A 25 -13.81 35.48 1.00
C THR A 25 -15.02 36.31 1.44
N ARG A 26 -15.63 35.96 2.58
CA ARG A 26 -16.76 36.70 3.13
C ARG A 26 -16.39 38.14 3.49
N ARG A 27 -15.18 38.35 4.03
CA ARG A 27 -14.69 39.69 4.36
C ARG A 27 -14.53 40.55 3.10
N THR A 28 -13.97 40.00 2.02
CA THR A 28 -13.84 40.70 0.74
C THR A 28 -15.18 41.10 0.12
N GLU A 29 -16.23 40.31 0.34
CA GLU A 29 -17.59 40.64 -0.10
C GLU A 29 -18.21 41.77 0.73
N LEU A 30 -18.01 41.76 2.06
CA LEU A 30 -18.61 42.72 2.98
C LEU A 30 -17.92 44.09 2.98
N THR A 31 -16.58 44.13 2.93
CA THR A 31 -15.81 45.39 3.05
C THR A 31 -15.41 45.99 1.71
N GLY A 32 -15.78 45.35 0.60
CA GLY A 32 -15.31 45.71 -0.73
C GLY A 32 -13.90 45.20 -1.02
N THR A 33 -13.60 45.06 -2.31
CA THR A 33 -12.37 44.40 -2.76
C THR A 33 -11.20 45.38 -2.80
N THR A 34 -10.35 45.36 -1.77
CA THR A 34 -9.08 46.10 -1.75
C THR A 34 -7.94 45.27 -2.34
N GLN A 35 -6.85 45.90 -2.78
CA GLN A 35 -5.67 45.17 -3.26
C GLN A 35 -5.07 44.26 -2.18
N GLN A 36 -5.02 44.73 -0.93
CA GLN A 36 -4.55 43.97 0.21
C GLN A 36 -5.42 42.73 0.47
N SER A 37 -6.74 42.89 0.47
CA SER A 37 -7.65 41.76 0.71
C SER A 37 -7.58 40.71 -0.41
N LYS A 38 -7.29 41.11 -1.65
CA LYS A 38 -7.00 40.17 -2.75
C LYS A 38 -5.72 39.39 -2.51
N GLN A 39 -4.65 40.05 -2.07
CA GLN A 39 -3.38 39.38 -1.76
C GLN A 39 -3.53 38.40 -0.61
N GLU A 40 -4.19 38.80 0.48
CA GLU A 40 -4.44 37.94 1.63
C GLU A 40 -5.25 36.69 1.24
N LEU A 41 -6.31 36.86 0.44
CA LEU A 41 -7.11 35.74 -0.06
C LEU A 41 -6.31 34.81 -0.97
N LEU A 42 -5.50 35.37 -1.88
CA LEU A 42 -4.64 34.57 -2.76
C LEU A 42 -3.61 33.77 -1.96
N GLN A 43 -2.98 34.38 -0.96
CA GLN A 43 -2.01 33.71 -0.10
C GLN A 43 -2.66 32.55 0.67
N ALA A 44 -3.79 32.82 1.34
CA ALA A 44 -4.51 31.78 2.09
C ALA A 44 -4.97 30.63 1.20
N THR A 45 -5.40 30.93 -0.03
CA THR A 45 -5.83 29.91 -1.00
C THR A 45 -4.65 29.06 -1.48
N ASN A 46 -3.50 29.68 -1.75
CA ASN A 46 -2.29 28.96 -2.13
C ASN A 46 -1.79 28.06 -0.98
N ASP A 47 -1.75 28.58 0.24
CA ASP A 47 -1.33 27.82 1.42
C ASP A 47 -2.25 26.63 1.70
N PHE A 48 -3.57 26.79 1.51
CA PHE A 48 -4.53 25.70 1.60
C PHE A 48 -4.30 24.67 0.50
N LYS A 49 -4.16 25.11 -0.76
CA LYS A 49 -3.94 24.23 -1.91
C LYS A 49 -2.66 23.40 -1.75
N GLU A 50 -1.58 24.02 -1.30
CA GLU A 50 -0.31 23.33 -1.07
C GLU A 50 -0.45 22.26 0.02
N SER A 51 -1.11 22.61 1.13
CA SER A 51 -1.34 21.67 2.25
C SER A 51 -2.22 20.50 1.83
N LEU A 52 -3.23 20.76 0.98
CA LEU A 52 -4.10 19.73 0.42
C LEU A 52 -3.34 18.80 -0.53
N SER A 53 -2.44 19.34 -1.36
CA SER A 53 -1.59 18.52 -2.25
C SER A 53 -0.71 17.58 -1.44
N ARG A 54 -0.03 18.10 -0.41
CA ARG A 54 0.81 17.28 0.47
C ARG A 54 -0.01 16.20 1.19
N ALA A 55 -1.17 16.55 1.71
CA ALA A 55 -2.07 15.58 2.36
C ALA A 55 -2.52 14.48 1.39
N LYS A 56 -2.83 14.84 0.14
CA LYS A 56 -3.19 13.88 -0.91
C LYS A 56 -2.01 12.96 -1.26
N GLU A 57 -0.82 13.51 -1.44
CA GLU A 57 0.40 12.73 -1.71
C GLU A 57 0.67 11.72 -0.58
N MET A 58 0.56 12.17 0.67
CA MET A 58 0.69 11.30 1.84
C MET A 58 -0.36 10.18 1.85
N ALA A 59 -1.62 10.48 1.50
CA ALA A 59 -2.68 9.48 1.41
C ALA A 59 -2.40 8.46 0.30
N THR A 60 -1.93 8.89 -0.87
CA THR A 60 -1.63 7.99 -2.00
C THR A 60 -0.43 7.07 -1.75
N VAL A 61 0.51 7.47 -0.90
CA VAL A 61 1.68 6.64 -0.53
C VAL A 61 1.28 5.52 0.46
N LEU A 62 0.12 5.62 1.11
CA LEU A 62 -0.37 4.53 1.94
C LEU A 62 -0.69 3.30 1.08
N PRO A 63 -0.42 2.08 1.57
CA PRO A 63 -0.85 0.86 0.90
C PRO A 63 -2.36 0.88 0.65
N GLY A 64 -2.76 0.81 -0.62
CA GLY A 64 -4.17 0.89 -1.02
C GLY A 64 -4.76 2.31 -1.04
N GLY A 65 -3.98 3.36 -0.76
CA GLY A 65 -4.45 4.75 -0.75
C GLY A 65 -4.80 5.33 -2.11
N GLU A 66 -4.40 4.67 -3.19
CA GLU A 66 -4.80 4.96 -4.57
C GLU A 66 -6.10 4.27 -5.00
N LEU A 67 -6.54 3.28 -4.22
CA LEU A 67 -7.68 2.44 -4.53
C LEU A 67 -8.94 2.97 -3.84
N LEU A 68 -10.06 2.88 -4.55
CA LEU A 68 -11.37 3.02 -3.95
C LEU A 68 -11.62 1.88 -2.95
N ILE A 69 -12.52 2.11 -2.00
CA ILE A 69 -12.83 1.11 -0.96
C ILE A 69 -13.35 -0.17 -1.61
N GLU A 70 -14.17 -0.03 -2.64
CA GLU A 70 -14.75 -1.14 -3.38
C GLU A 70 -13.67 -1.98 -4.08
N GLU A 71 -12.65 -1.33 -4.66
CA GLU A 71 -11.51 -1.99 -5.29
C GLU A 71 -10.66 -2.74 -4.24
N GLN A 72 -10.50 -2.16 -3.04
CA GLN A 72 -9.81 -2.83 -1.94
C GLN A 72 -10.57 -4.09 -1.49
N ASP A 73 -11.90 -4.02 -1.38
CA ASP A 73 -12.74 -5.15 -1.01
C ASP A 73 -12.64 -6.30 -2.03
N GLU A 74 -12.61 -5.98 -3.32
CA GLU A 74 -12.40 -6.97 -4.39
C GLU A 74 -11.04 -7.67 -4.29
N ILE A 75 -9.98 -6.89 -4.05
CA ILE A 75 -8.62 -7.43 -3.88
C ILE A 75 -8.55 -8.31 -2.63
N ILE A 76 -9.16 -7.88 -1.52
CA ILE A 76 -9.23 -8.67 -0.29
C ILE A 76 -9.93 -10.01 -0.58
N ALA A 77 -11.09 -9.99 -1.22
CA ALA A 77 -11.83 -11.20 -1.57
C ALA A 77 -11.01 -12.13 -2.48
N MET A 78 -10.28 -11.58 -3.45
CA MET A 78 -9.37 -12.36 -4.31
C MET A 78 -8.23 -12.99 -3.51
N LEU A 79 -7.58 -12.22 -2.63
CA LEU A 79 -6.47 -12.69 -1.80
C LEU A 79 -6.90 -13.77 -0.81
N GLU A 80 -8.10 -13.65 -0.23
CA GLU A 80 -8.69 -14.67 0.64
C GLU A 80 -8.93 -15.98 -0.10
N ARG A 81 -9.50 -15.93 -1.32
CA ARG A 81 -9.67 -17.12 -2.16
C ARG A 81 -8.33 -17.77 -2.52
N LEU A 82 -7.31 -16.95 -2.82
CA LEU A 82 -5.96 -17.45 -3.14
C LEU A 82 -5.33 -18.14 -1.93
N LYS A 83 -5.43 -17.53 -0.74
CA LYS A 83 -4.97 -18.09 0.52
C LYS A 83 -5.63 -19.44 0.80
N GLU A 84 -6.94 -19.53 0.61
CA GLU A 84 -7.68 -20.78 0.84
C GLU A 84 -7.28 -21.87 -0.16
N LYS A 85 -7.14 -21.53 -1.44
CA LYS A 85 -6.62 -22.45 -2.46
C LYS A 85 -5.23 -22.97 -2.09
N LYS A 86 -4.33 -22.09 -1.65
CA LYS A 86 -2.96 -22.46 -1.26
C LYS A 86 -2.94 -23.35 -0.03
N ARG A 87 -3.80 -23.10 0.96
CA ARG A 87 -3.95 -23.99 2.12
C ARG A 87 -4.40 -25.39 1.73
N ARG A 88 -5.38 -25.50 0.83
CA ARG A 88 -5.84 -26.80 0.33
C ARG A 88 -4.73 -27.55 -0.42
N GLN A 89 -4.03 -26.86 -1.33
CA GLN A 89 -2.88 -27.45 -2.04
C GLN A 89 -1.79 -27.92 -1.09
N LEU A 90 -1.52 -27.17 -0.02
CA LEU A 90 -0.55 -27.57 0.99
C LEU A 90 -1.02 -28.80 1.78
N ALA A 91 -2.30 -28.85 2.14
CA ALA A 91 -2.90 -30.01 2.82
C ALA A 91 -2.80 -31.26 1.93
N GLU A 92 -3.24 -31.16 0.68
CA GLU A 92 -3.12 -32.24 -0.33
C GLU A 92 -1.67 -32.69 -0.49
N PHE A 93 -0.72 -31.76 -0.60
CA PHE A 93 0.70 -32.10 -0.69
C PHE A 93 1.24 -32.77 0.57
N SER A 94 0.79 -32.35 1.76
CA SER A 94 1.21 -32.94 3.03
C SER A 94 0.63 -34.33 3.30
N GLU A 95 -0.55 -34.61 2.74
CA GLU A 95 -1.20 -35.93 2.78
C GLU A 95 -0.62 -36.89 1.74
N GLN A 96 0.02 -36.35 0.70
CA GLN A 96 0.78 -37.13 -0.27
C GLN A 96 2.07 -37.62 0.42
N GLU A 97 2.03 -38.83 0.97
CA GLU A 97 3.26 -39.53 1.33
C GLU A 97 4.20 -39.48 0.11
N LEU A 98 5.45 -39.10 0.33
CA LEU A 98 6.51 -39.18 -0.67
C LEU A 98 6.62 -40.66 -1.08
N THR A 99 5.83 -41.09 -2.05
CA THR A 99 5.98 -42.39 -2.69
C THR A 99 7.21 -42.32 -3.58
N THR A 100 8.39 -42.24 -2.96
CA THR A 100 9.63 -42.81 -3.51
C THR A 100 9.61 -44.33 -3.40
N ALA A 101 8.44 -44.94 -3.54
CA ALA A 101 8.24 -46.37 -3.53
C ALA A 101 7.87 -46.80 -4.95
N ASN A 102 8.85 -47.41 -5.62
CA ASN A 102 8.71 -48.37 -6.73
C ASN A 102 8.94 -47.88 -8.17
N HIS A 103 9.87 -46.94 -8.40
CA HIS A 103 10.52 -46.81 -9.72
C HIS A 103 12.04 -46.99 -9.63
N THR A 104 12.47 -48.20 -9.26
CA THR A 104 13.84 -48.68 -9.49
C THR A 104 13.90 -50.22 -9.46
N GLN A 105 13.03 -50.88 -10.21
CA GLN A 105 13.46 -52.14 -10.82
C GLN A 105 14.38 -51.76 -11.99
N GLN A 106 15.63 -52.23 -11.95
CA GLN A 106 16.73 -51.99 -12.90
C GLN A 106 17.50 -50.67 -12.76
N VAL A 107 18.12 -50.44 -11.60
CA VAL A 107 19.51 -49.99 -11.63
C VAL A 107 20.33 -51.14 -11.08
N GLN A 108 20.82 -51.96 -12.01
CA GLN A 108 21.97 -52.82 -11.80
C GLN A 108 23.10 -51.89 -11.39
N MET A 109 23.33 -51.78 -10.08
CA MET A 109 24.48 -51.08 -9.54
C MET A 109 25.70 -51.89 -9.96
N GLU A 110 26.30 -51.52 -11.09
CA GLU A 110 27.68 -51.83 -11.37
C GLU A 110 28.51 -51.06 -10.35
N ILE A 111 28.89 -51.77 -9.29
CA ILE A 111 29.83 -51.32 -8.29
C ILE A 111 31.21 -51.40 -8.95
N ASP A 112 31.56 -50.40 -9.77
CA ASP A 112 32.92 -50.30 -10.31
C ASP A 112 33.75 -49.28 -9.52
N SER A 113 34.47 -49.83 -8.55
CA SER A 113 35.86 -49.52 -8.22
C SER A 113 36.31 -48.05 -8.23
N THR A 114 35.98 -47.29 -7.18
CA THR A 114 36.78 -46.11 -6.78
C THR A 114 37.32 -46.26 -5.36
N ALA A 115 38.14 -47.30 -5.16
CA ALA A 115 38.98 -47.45 -3.97
C ALA A 115 40.43 -47.68 -4.40
N SER A 116 41.14 -46.60 -4.74
CA SER A 116 42.60 -46.55 -4.73
C SER A 116 43.10 -45.09 -4.77
N THR A 117 43.21 -44.49 -3.59
CA THR A 117 44.44 -43.77 -3.18
C THR A 117 44.96 -44.56 -1.98
N PRO A 118 46.29 -44.76 -1.75
CA PRO A 118 47.30 -43.69 -1.72
C PRO A 118 48.75 -44.05 -2.13
N ALA A 119 49.56 -43.02 -2.42
CA ALA A 119 50.98 -42.82 -2.02
C ALA A 119 51.60 -41.69 -2.86
#